data_AF-A0A5E3XQ27-F1
#
_entry.id   AF-A0A5E3XQ27-F1
#
_cell.length_a   1.000
_cell.length_b   1.000
_cell.length_c   1.000
_cell.angle_alpha   90.00
_cell.angle_beta   90.00
_cell.angle_gamma   90.00
#
_symmetry.space_group_name_H-M   'P 1'
#
loop_
_entity.id
_entity.type
_entity.pdbx_description
1 polymer ?
#
loop_
_entity_poly.entity_id
_entity_poly.type
_entity_poly.pdbx_seq_one_letter_code
_entity_poly.pdbx_strand_id
1 'polypeptide(L)'
;MGYALWLVPSQEEARSLDELMRIRPPRGEPHLRTRSYPTFHPHITLATFEHLPSSFQLRSIIPQNGPVKTYFRDLKPGSTYLGAMSVQMRKTAGLESLHRSIVAALDVQDIHWKSRNFPHMSLFYVDEAPERERLLQIVNRCASRAEDGRLVLWTGPGRHARPIHRFTGSSVWLVDCRSKDVERWSVLDRLPLARSSLPPARTGDTGAANYQEDAPVLHRRATANQASPSTPRDLHHHFRPPAIENGAVSATSASISMIPHYQYGYYIANTAQSGYIAAGWPAMHVYNYY
;
A
#
# COMPACT_ATOMS: atom_id res chain seq x y z
N MET A 1 -14.59 0.52 18.56
CA MET A 1 -14.19 1.44 17.48
C MET A 1 -15.40 2.32 17.16
N GLY A 2 -15.22 3.44 16.47
CA GLY A 2 -16.31 4.35 16.10
C GLY A 2 -16.55 4.30 14.59
N TYR A 3 -16.58 5.47 13.97
CA TYR A 3 -16.66 5.65 12.53
C TYR A 3 -15.28 5.96 11.94
N ALA A 4 -15.12 5.73 10.64
CA ALA A 4 -13.88 6.00 9.94
C ALA A 4 -14.13 6.61 8.55
N LEU A 5 -13.20 7.46 8.12
CA LEU A 5 -13.08 7.92 6.73
C LEU A 5 -11.95 7.15 6.06
N TRP A 6 -12.28 6.42 5.00
CA TRP A 6 -11.36 5.59 4.25
C TRP A 6 -11.12 6.17 2.87
N LEU A 7 -9.86 6.42 2.52
CA LEU A 7 -9.46 6.61 1.13
C LEU A 7 -9.35 5.23 0.48
N VAL A 8 -10.13 4.98 -0.57
CA VAL A 8 -10.23 3.69 -1.26
C VAL A 8 -9.57 3.78 -2.63
N PRO A 9 -8.76 2.78 -3.05
CA PRO A 9 -8.03 2.82 -4.31
C PRO A 9 -8.96 2.75 -5.53
N SER A 10 -8.40 2.82 -6.73
CA SER A 10 -9.13 2.57 -7.97
C SER A 10 -9.61 1.11 -8.03
N GLN A 11 -10.64 0.82 -8.82
CA GLN A 11 -11.21 -0.53 -8.92
C GLN A 11 -10.19 -1.59 -9.39
N GLU A 12 -9.24 -1.21 -10.25
CA GLU A 12 -8.19 -2.11 -10.72
C GLU A 12 -7.18 -2.45 -9.63
N GLU A 13 -6.69 -1.42 -8.92
CA GLU A 13 -5.75 -1.59 -7.81
C GLU A 13 -6.41 -2.31 -6.63
N ALA A 14 -7.69 -2.02 -6.35
CA ALA A 14 -8.48 -2.69 -5.31
C ALA A 14 -8.53 -4.21 -5.55
N ARG A 15 -8.87 -4.64 -6.77
CA ARG A 15 -8.91 -6.07 -7.14
C ARG A 15 -7.56 -6.76 -6.97
N SER A 16 -6.48 -6.07 -7.32
CA SER A 16 -5.12 -6.61 -7.19
C SER A 16 -4.69 -6.71 -5.72
N LEU A 17 -5.03 -5.70 -4.92
CA LEU A 17 -4.78 -5.70 -3.48
C LEU A 17 -5.64 -6.77 -2.77
N ASP A 18 -6.89 -6.97 -3.19
CA ASP A 18 -7.75 -8.04 -2.66
C ASP A 18 -7.16 -9.43 -2.92
N GLU A 19 -6.54 -9.65 -4.09
CA GLU A 19 -5.83 -10.91 -4.40
C GLU A 19 -4.65 -11.13 -3.44
N LEU A 20 -3.81 -10.11 -3.23
CA LEU A 20 -2.74 -10.15 -2.23
C LEU A 20 -3.28 -10.42 -0.82
N MET A 21 -4.34 -9.71 -0.41
CA MET A 21 -4.94 -9.79 0.92
C MET A 21 -5.67 -11.11 1.19
N ARG A 22 -5.87 -11.96 0.16
CA ARG A 22 -6.40 -13.32 0.31
C ARG A 22 -5.35 -14.39 0.53
N ILE A 23 -4.06 -14.06 0.43
CA ILE A 23 -2.97 -15.00 0.72
C ILE A 23 -3.06 -15.47 2.17
N ARG A 24 -2.91 -16.77 2.37
CA ARG A 24 -2.81 -17.39 3.69
C ARG A 24 -1.54 -18.23 3.75
N PRO A 25 -0.84 -18.26 4.90
CA PRO A 25 0.16 -19.28 5.12
C PRO A 25 -0.43 -20.68 4.94
N PRO A 26 0.40 -21.70 4.61
CA PRO A 26 -0.03 -23.08 4.69
C PRO A 26 -0.63 -23.35 6.07
N ARG A 27 -1.82 -23.97 6.10
CA ARG A 27 -2.57 -24.17 7.35
C ARG A 27 -1.71 -24.92 8.37
N GLY A 28 -1.53 -24.31 9.54
CA GLY A 28 -1.23 -25.07 10.75
C GLY A 28 -2.46 -25.84 11.24
N GLU A 29 -2.38 -26.42 12.43
CA GLU A 29 -3.55 -27.04 13.05
C GLU A 29 -4.74 -26.06 13.10
N PRO A 30 -5.96 -26.51 12.74
CA PRO A 30 -7.12 -25.64 12.70
C PRO A 30 -7.46 -25.13 14.10
N HIS A 31 -7.28 -23.82 14.32
CA HIS A 31 -7.87 -23.14 15.47
C HIS A 31 -9.35 -22.91 15.19
N LEU A 32 -10.21 -23.69 15.85
CA LEU A 32 -11.67 -23.72 15.65
C LEU A 32 -12.40 -22.38 15.93
N ARG A 33 -11.71 -21.31 16.36
CA ARG A 33 -12.30 -20.02 16.74
C ARG A 33 -11.40 -18.82 16.44
N THR A 34 -10.72 -18.81 15.30
CA THR A 34 -9.90 -17.66 14.92
C THR A 34 -10.74 -16.52 14.34
N ARG A 35 -10.38 -15.28 14.71
CA ARG A 35 -10.87 -14.03 14.10
C ARG A 35 -9.88 -13.47 13.08
N SER A 36 -8.81 -14.22 12.79
CA SER A 36 -7.76 -13.85 11.86
C SER A 36 -8.27 -13.87 10.44
N TYR A 37 -7.65 -13.03 9.63
CA TYR A 37 -7.91 -12.91 8.21
C TYR A 37 -9.36 -12.54 7.82
N PRO A 38 -10.01 -11.60 8.53
CA PRO A 38 -11.31 -11.10 8.10
C PRO A 38 -11.18 -10.45 6.72
N THR A 39 -12.26 -10.49 5.95
CA THR A 39 -12.31 -9.75 4.68
C THR A 39 -12.63 -8.28 4.93
N PHE A 40 -11.84 -7.38 4.34
CA PHE A 40 -12.11 -5.94 4.33
C PHE A 40 -11.55 -5.30 3.06
N HIS A 41 -12.09 -4.14 2.67
CA HIS A 41 -11.62 -3.42 1.49
C HIS A 41 -10.24 -2.78 1.72
N PRO A 42 -9.32 -2.77 0.74
CA PRO A 42 -8.05 -2.04 0.86
C PRO A 42 -8.32 -0.54 1.00
N HIS A 43 -7.75 0.08 2.04
CA HIS A 43 -7.97 1.49 2.33
C HIS A 43 -6.82 2.14 3.09
N ILE A 44 -6.70 3.47 2.97
CA ILE A 44 -5.93 4.31 3.89
C ILE A 44 -6.92 5.01 4.83
N THR A 45 -6.80 4.80 6.13
CA THR A 45 -7.63 5.51 7.11
C THR A 45 -7.19 6.96 7.21
N LEU A 46 -8.07 7.89 6.83
CA LEU A 46 -7.84 9.33 6.87
C LEU A 46 -8.10 9.89 8.27
N ALA A 47 -9.23 9.51 8.86
CA ALA A 47 -9.66 9.91 10.19
C ALA A 47 -10.57 8.85 10.80
N THR A 48 -10.61 8.81 12.13
CA THR A 48 -11.54 8.01 12.93
C THR A 48 -12.16 8.89 14.01
N PHE A 49 -13.42 8.68 14.36
CA PHE A 49 -14.12 9.46 15.38
C PHE A 49 -15.21 8.61 16.05
N GLU A 50 -15.55 8.94 17.29
CA GLU A 50 -16.42 8.09 18.12
C GLU A 50 -17.91 8.35 17.86
N HIS A 51 -18.26 9.61 17.61
CA HIS A 51 -19.62 10.07 17.40
C HIS A 51 -19.74 10.66 16.00
N LEU A 52 -20.83 10.33 15.31
CA LEU A 52 -21.18 10.84 13.99
C LEU A 52 -22.47 11.66 14.15
N PRO A 53 -22.44 12.99 13.99
CA PRO A 53 -23.64 13.82 14.03
C PRO A 53 -24.66 13.36 12.99
N SER A 54 -25.95 13.41 13.31
CA SER A 54 -27.03 13.07 12.36
C SER A 54 -27.06 14.00 11.13
N SER A 55 -26.53 15.22 11.28
CA SER A 55 -26.37 16.21 10.22
C SER A 55 -25.11 16.02 9.36
N PHE A 56 -24.27 15.01 9.65
CA PHE A 56 -23.03 14.81 8.94
C PHE A 56 -23.27 14.50 7.46
N GLN A 57 -22.57 15.23 6.60
CA GLN A 57 -22.63 15.03 5.15
C GLN A 57 -21.22 14.85 4.61
N LEU A 58 -20.91 13.67 4.05
CA LEU A 58 -19.57 13.40 3.53
C LEU A 58 -19.15 14.41 2.47
N ARG A 59 -20.08 14.84 1.62
CA ARG A 59 -19.84 15.85 0.58
C ARG A 59 -19.37 17.21 1.10
N SER A 60 -19.68 17.59 2.34
CA SER A 60 -19.28 18.90 2.89
C SER A 60 -17.82 18.93 3.36
N ILE A 61 -17.18 17.77 3.55
CA ILE A 61 -15.82 17.68 4.10
C ILE A 61 -14.76 17.23 3.08
N ILE A 62 -15.17 16.60 1.97
CA ILE A 62 -14.21 16.05 1.00
C ILE A 62 -14.04 17.00 -0.19
N PRO A 63 -12.83 17.55 -0.42
CA PRO A 63 -12.58 18.42 -1.56
C PRO A 63 -12.66 17.65 -2.89
N GLN A 64 -13.28 18.25 -3.91
CA GLN A 64 -13.46 17.67 -5.25
C GLN A 64 -12.28 17.98 -6.20
N ASN A 65 -11.07 17.64 -5.74
CA ASN A 65 -9.81 17.92 -6.44
C ASN A 65 -9.35 16.77 -7.36
N GLY A 66 -10.17 15.73 -7.51
CA GLY A 66 -9.83 14.53 -8.26
C GLY A 66 -9.03 13.48 -7.50
N PRO A 67 -8.65 12.37 -8.18
CA PRO A 67 -8.00 11.24 -7.54
C PRO A 67 -6.62 11.56 -6.96
N VAL A 68 -6.28 10.93 -5.84
CA VAL A 68 -5.01 11.13 -5.13
C VAL A 68 -4.07 9.95 -5.33
N LYS A 69 -2.87 10.20 -5.85
CA LYS A 69 -1.85 9.17 -6.06
C LYS A 69 -0.84 9.13 -4.92
N THR A 70 -0.52 7.93 -4.44
CA THR A 70 0.60 7.64 -3.54
C THR A 70 1.26 6.30 -3.90
N TYR A 71 2.36 5.98 -3.22
CA TYR A 71 3.20 4.82 -3.47
C TYR A 71 3.50 4.10 -2.15
N PHE A 72 3.76 2.81 -2.25
CA PHE A 72 4.18 2.00 -1.10
C PHE A 72 5.61 2.40 -0.70
N ARG A 73 5.83 2.60 0.60
CA ARG A 73 7.14 2.95 1.16
C ARG A 73 7.79 1.73 1.78
N ASP A 74 7.17 1.14 2.80
CA ASP A 74 7.74 0.03 3.57
C ASP A 74 6.65 -0.93 4.02
N LEU A 75 6.98 -2.23 4.06
CA LEU A 75 6.17 -3.22 4.73
C LEU A 75 6.47 -3.15 6.24
N LYS A 76 5.44 -3.12 7.08
CA LYS A 76 5.57 -2.99 8.52
C LYS A 76 4.79 -4.10 9.23
N PRO A 77 5.48 -5.10 9.79
CA PRO A 77 4.84 -6.05 10.71
C PRO A 77 4.44 -5.32 11.99
N GLY A 78 3.38 -5.79 12.63
CA GLY A 78 2.97 -5.30 13.94
C GLY A 78 2.52 -6.42 14.87
N SER A 79 2.35 -6.06 16.14
CA SER A 79 2.13 -7.00 17.23
C SER A 79 0.66 -7.10 17.67
N THR A 80 -0.24 -6.35 17.05
CA THR A 80 -1.67 -6.29 17.40
C THR A 80 -2.55 -6.83 16.29
N TYR A 81 -3.77 -7.23 16.63
CA TYR A 81 -4.75 -7.73 15.66
C TYR A 81 -4.92 -6.80 14.44
N LEU A 82 -5.26 -5.53 14.67
CA LEU A 82 -5.48 -4.54 13.58
C LEU A 82 -4.18 -4.02 12.93
N GLY A 83 -3.03 -4.35 13.52
CA GLY A 83 -1.71 -3.91 13.06
C GLY A 83 -0.83 -5.06 12.58
N ALA A 84 -1.37 -6.26 12.40
CA ALA A 84 -0.58 -7.48 12.17
C ALA A 84 0.36 -7.33 10.97
N MET A 85 -0.15 -6.81 9.86
CA MET A 85 0.65 -6.44 8.70
C MET A 85 0.08 -5.20 8.04
N SER A 86 0.94 -4.20 7.81
CA SER A 86 0.56 -2.95 7.15
C SER A 86 1.64 -2.52 6.15
N VAL A 87 1.25 -1.69 5.19
CA VAL A 87 2.17 -0.98 4.32
C VAL A 87 2.14 0.51 4.67
N GLN A 88 3.32 1.07 4.92
CA GLN A 88 3.50 2.50 5.07
C GLN A 88 3.44 3.15 3.69
N MET A 89 2.69 4.25 3.57
CA MET A 89 2.54 4.96 2.30
C MET A 89 3.51 6.14 2.24
N ARG A 90 3.93 6.53 1.04
CA ARG A 90 4.66 7.80 0.85
C ARG A 90 3.71 8.97 1.10
N LYS A 91 4.20 9.98 1.82
CA LYS A 91 3.50 11.27 1.96
C LYS A 91 3.68 12.06 0.68
N THR A 92 2.68 12.02 -0.20
CA THR A 92 2.64 12.86 -1.40
C THR A 92 1.89 14.14 -1.09
N ALA A 93 2.24 15.25 -1.76
CA ALA A 93 1.58 16.54 -1.56
C ALA A 93 0.04 16.45 -1.70
N GLY A 94 -0.45 15.67 -2.68
CA GLY A 94 -1.88 15.45 -2.86
C GLY A 94 -2.54 14.70 -1.71
N LEU A 95 -1.87 13.67 -1.15
CA LEU A 95 -2.40 12.91 -0.01
C LEU A 95 -2.41 13.74 1.27
N GLU A 96 -1.35 14.49 1.52
CA GLU A 96 -1.28 15.38 2.68
C GLU A 96 -2.26 16.54 2.56
N SER A 97 -2.44 17.12 1.37
CA SER A 97 -3.43 18.16 1.14
C SER A 97 -4.85 17.64 1.37
N LEU A 98 -5.21 16.46 0.84
CA LEU A 98 -6.51 15.85 1.07
C LEU A 98 -6.74 15.62 2.57
N HIS A 99 -5.77 15.04 3.26
CA HIS A 99 -5.86 14.78 4.70
C HIS A 99 -6.05 16.06 5.50
N ARG A 100 -5.23 17.09 5.26
CA ARG A 100 -5.35 18.40 5.92
C ARG A 100 -6.71 19.05 5.70
N SER A 101 -7.23 19.04 4.46
CA SER A 101 -8.54 19.61 4.16
C SER A 101 -9.67 18.90 4.92
N ILE A 102 -9.61 17.56 4.97
CA ILE A 102 -10.63 16.76 5.67
C ILE A 102 -10.60 17.05 7.16
N VAL A 103 -9.42 17.01 7.79
CA VAL A 103 -9.34 17.21 9.25
C VAL A 103 -9.72 18.63 9.65
N ALA A 104 -9.34 19.65 8.87
CA ALA A 104 -9.78 21.01 9.10
C ALA A 104 -11.30 21.15 8.98
N ALA A 105 -11.93 20.45 8.03
CA ALA A 105 -13.39 20.46 7.89
C ALA A 105 -14.10 19.71 9.04
N LEU A 106 -13.49 18.65 9.57
CA LEU A 106 -13.99 17.98 10.79
C LEU A 106 -13.88 18.90 12.01
N ASP A 107 -12.78 19.64 12.16
CA ASP A 107 -12.59 20.60 13.26
C ASP A 107 -13.63 21.73 13.22
N VAL A 108 -13.97 22.26 12.03
CA VAL A 108 -15.04 23.26 11.85
C VAL A 108 -16.42 22.72 12.27
N GLN A 109 -16.64 21.41 12.13
CA GLN A 109 -17.88 20.75 12.53
C GLN A 109 -17.85 20.25 13.99
N ASP A 110 -16.82 20.59 14.75
CA ASP A 110 -16.62 20.13 16.15
C ASP A 110 -16.60 18.60 16.29
N ILE A 111 -16.06 17.90 15.27
CA ILE A 111 -15.94 16.44 15.28
C ILE A 111 -14.53 16.06 15.73
N HIS A 112 -14.40 15.59 16.97
CA HIS A 112 -13.15 15.08 17.49
C HIS A 112 -12.67 13.82 16.74
N TRP A 113 -11.54 13.96 16.04
CA TRP A 113 -10.98 12.91 15.21
C TRP A 113 -9.60 12.44 15.70
N LYS A 114 -9.21 11.23 15.26
CA LYS A 114 -7.90 10.62 15.48
C LYS A 114 -7.38 10.06 14.16
N SER A 115 -6.09 10.26 13.85
CA SER A 115 -5.43 9.66 12.68
C SER A 115 -4.07 9.08 13.05
N ARG A 116 -4.09 7.94 13.74
CA ARG A 116 -2.87 7.29 14.24
C ARG A 116 -2.08 6.71 13.07
N ASN A 117 -0.78 6.99 13.02
CA ASN A 117 0.16 6.43 12.03
C ASN A 117 -0.16 6.76 10.56
N PHE A 118 -0.80 7.90 10.29
CA PHE A 118 -1.07 8.30 8.90
C PHE A 118 0.22 8.68 8.13
N PRO A 119 0.40 8.25 6.86
CA PRO A 119 -0.47 7.36 6.08
C PRO A 119 0.02 5.89 6.08
N HIS A 120 -0.91 4.96 6.32
CA HIS A 120 -0.67 3.52 6.17
C HIS A 120 -1.94 2.81 5.67
N MET A 121 -1.76 1.61 5.11
CA MET A 121 -2.85 0.69 4.75
C MET A 121 -2.59 -0.66 5.42
N SER A 122 -3.56 -1.17 6.17
CA SER A 122 -3.48 -2.53 6.68
C SER A 122 -3.69 -3.54 5.55
N LEU A 123 -2.87 -4.58 5.51
CA LEU A 123 -3.01 -5.68 4.55
C LEU A 123 -3.71 -6.89 5.18
N PHE A 124 -3.43 -7.17 6.45
CA PHE A 124 -3.99 -8.32 7.15
C PHE A 124 -4.25 -7.99 8.62
N TYR A 125 -5.30 -8.60 9.17
CA TYR A 125 -5.55 -8.63 10.61
C TYR A 125 -5.42 -10.06 11.12
N VAL A 126 -4.58 -10.28 12.13
CA VAL A 126 -4.24 -11.63 12.63
C VAL A 126 -4.07 -11.60 14.15
N ASP A 127 -4.82 -12.45 14.82
CA ASP A 127 -4.92 -12.51 16.28
C ASP A 127 -3.76 -13.31 16.90
N GLU A 128 -3.45 -14.47 16.31
CA GLU A 128 -2.44 -15.38 16.83
C GLU A 128 -1.02 -14.92 16.47
N ALA A 129 -0.13 -14.84 17.47
CA ALA A 129 1.27 -14.44 17.25
C ALA A 129 2.06 -15.38 16.32
N PRO A 130 1.97 -16.72 16.45
CA PRO A 130 2.67 -17.63 15.53
C PRO A 130 2.19 -17.47 14.07
N GLU A 131 0.90 -17.16 13.89
CA GLU A 131 0.32 -16.98 12.57
C GLU A 131 0.76 -15.65 11.92
N ARG A 132 1.00 -14.60 12.72
CA ARG A 132 1.65 -13.36 12.25
C ARG A 132 3.06 -13.60 11.70
N GLU A 133 3.83 -14.47 12.35
CA GLU A 133 5.20 -14.80 11.90
C GLU A 133 5.17 -15.55 10.56
N ARG A 134 4.29 -16.56 10.44
CA ARG A 134 4.08 -17.27 9.17
C ARG A 134 3.59 -16.34 8.05
N LEU A 135 2.71 -15.39 8.38
CA LEU A 135 2.25 -14.37 7.45
C LEU A 135 3.41 -13.49 6.97
N LEU A 136 4.29 -13.04 7.87
CA LEU A 136 5.44 -12.22 7.50
C LEU A 136 6.33 -12.93 6.47
N GLN A 137 6.60 -14.22 6.67
CA GLN A 137 7.40 -15.02 5.74
C GLN A 137 6.79 -15.08 4.33
N ILE A 138 5.47 -15.27 4.21
CA ILE A 138 4.82 -15.32 2.89
C ILE A 138 4.71 -13.94 2.24
N VAL A 139 4.38 -12.89 3.00
CA VAL A 139 4.23 -11.53 2.47
C VAL A 139 5.58 -10.95 2.03
N ASN A 140 6.69 -11.28 2.69
CA ASN A 140 8.03 -10.89 2.24
C ASN A 140 8.36 -11.43 0.83
N ARG A 141 7.79 -12.56 0.42
CA ARG A 141 7.92 -13.10 -0.94
C ARG A 141 6.98 -12.43 -1.95
N CYS A 142 6.05 -11.60 -1.47
CA CYS A 142 5.09 -10.83 -2.26
C CYS A 142 5.46 -9.35 -2.29
N ALA A 143 6.73 -9.02 -1.98
CA ALA A 143 7.23 -7.66 -1.95
C ALA A 143 8.63 -7.61 -2.58
N SER A 144 8.91 -6.55 -3.33
CA SER A 144 10.24 -6.26 -3.86
C SER A 144 10.50 -4.75 -3.90
N ARG A 145 11.71 -4.35 -4.30
CA ARG A 145 12.06 -2.94 -4.52
C ARG A 145 12.21 -2.70 -6.02
N ALA A 146 11.62 -1.62 -6.52
CA ALA A 146 11.92 -1.09 -7.84
C ALA A 146 13.33 -0.45 -7.85
N GLU A 147 13.87 -0.16 -9.04
CA GLU A 147 15.18 0.47 -9.21
C GLU A 147 15.31 1.80 -8.47
N ASP A 148 14.22 2.57 -8.38
CA ASP A 148 14.16 3.83 -7.65
C ASP A 148 13.88 3.69 -6.14
N GLY A 149 14.00 2.47 -5.61
CA GLY A 149 13.82 2.14 -4.20
C GLY A 149 12.36 2.09 -3.72
N ARG A 150 11.37 2.32 -4.58
CA ARG A 150 9.95 2.17 -4.20
C ARG A 150 9.61 0.72 -3.89
N LEU A 151 8.77 0.50 -2.88
CA LEU A 151 8.22 -0.82 -2.60
C LEU A 151 7.21 -1.18 -3.70
N VAL A 152 7.34 -2.39 -4.24
CA VAL A 152 6.38 -3.00 -5.16
C VAL A 152 5.77 -4.19 -4.45
N LEU A 153 4.44 -4.21 -4.35
CA LEU A 153 3.71 -5.36 -3.85
C LEU A 153 3.35 -6.28 -5.02
N TRP A 154 3.10 -7.55 -4.75
CA TRP A 154 2.73 -8.54 -5.76
C TRP A 154 1.42 -9.21 -5.35
N THR A 155 0.54 -9.55 -6.30
CA THR A 155 -0.75 -10.19 -5.98
C THR A 155 -0.62 -11.56 -5.32
N GLY A 156 0.56 -12.18 -5.39
CA GLY A 156 0.85 -13.50 -4.85
C GLY A 156 2.35 -13.82 -4.91
N PRO A 157 2.78 -14.95 -4.36
CA PRO A 157 4.10 -15.48 -4.65
C PRO A 157 4.13 -16.17 -6.03
N GLY A 158 5.24 -16.07 -6.75
CA GLY A 158 5.51 -16.86 -7.95
C GLY A 158 5.26 -16.15 -9.30
N ARG A 159 5.44 -16.90 -10.40
CA ARG A 159 5.56 -16.38 -11.77
C ARG A 159 4.32 -15.69 -12.34
N HIS A 160 3.14 -16.00 -11.81
CA HIS A 160 1.86 -15.45 -12.27
C HIS A 160 1.42 -14.22 -11.48
N ALA A 161 2.21 -13.83 -10.48
CA ALA A 161 1.92 -12.68 -9.66
C ALA A 161 2.07 -11.39 -10.47
N ARG A 162 1.11 -10.48 -10.29
CA ARG A 162 1.13 -9.17 -10.96
C ARG A 162 1.67 -8.11 -10.00
N PRO A 163 2.51 -7.18 -10.48
CA PRO A 163 3.03 -6.12 -9.63
C PRO A 163 1.95 -5.05 -9.38
N ILE A 164 1.97 -4.52 -8.16
CA ILE A 164 1.13 -3.42 -7.69
C ILE A 164 2.10 -2.30 -7.30
N HIS A 165 2.21 -1.29 -8.16
CA HIS A 165 3.24 -0.25 -8.02
C HIS A 165 2.80 0.95 -7.18
N ARG A 166 1.49 1.15 -7.02
CA ARG A 166 0.93 2.38 -6.49
C ARG A 166 -0.45 2.17 -5.89
N PHE A 167 -0.94 3.23 -5.26
CA PHE A 167 -2.29 3.36 -4.75
C PHE A 167 -2.87 4.67 -5.26
N THR A 168 -3.99 4.61 -5.98
CA THR A 168 -4.70 5.77 -6.51
C THR A 168 -6.05 5.88 -5.81
N GLY A 169 -6.11 6.70 -4.76
CA GLY A 169 -7.34 7.02 -4.05
C GLY A 169 -8.39 7.61 -4.98
N SER A 170 -9.45 6.86 -5.23
CA SER A 170 -10.50 7.17 -6.20
C SER A 170 -11.81 7.63 -5.54
N SER A 171 -12.01 7.27 -4.27
CA SER A 171 -13.17 7.65 -3.49
C SER A 171 -12.85 7.70 -2.00
N VAL A 172 -13.63 8.47 -1.26
CA VAL A 172 -13.63 8.45 0.21
C VAL A 172 -14.91 7.81 0.69
N TRP A 173 -14.82 6.86 1.61
CA TRP A 173 -15.96 6.15 2.18
C TRP A 173 -16.09 6.50 3.66
N LEU A 174 -17.34 6.71 4.10
CA LEU A 174 -17.69 6.74 5.51
C LEU A 174 -18.09 5.33 5.95
N VAL A 175 -17.45 4.82 6.99
CA VAL A 175 -17.64 3.43 7.44
C VAL A 175 -17.99 3.40 8.93
N ASP A 176 -18.99 2.60 9.28
CA ASP A 176 -19.29 2.22 10.66
C ASP A 176 -18.39 1.05 11.05
N CYS A 177 -17.42 1.32 11.93
CA CYS A 177 -16.49 0.34 12.44
C CYS A 177 -16.82 -0.07 13.89
N ARG A 178 -18.04 0.16 14.39
CA ARG A 178 -18.37 -0.07 15.82
C ARG A 178 -18.31 -1.53 16.23
N SER A 179 -18.62 -2.45 15.32
CA SER A 179 -18.49 -3.88 15.58
C SER A 179 -17.04 -4.28 15.89
N LYS A 180 -16.85 -5.18 16.87
CA LYS A 180 -15.56 -5.82 17.13
C LYS A 180 -15.18 -6.81 16.02
N ASP A 181 -16.18 -7.34 15.33
CA ASP A 181 -16.03 -8.20 14.16
C ASP A 181 -15.93 -7.32 12.90
N VAL A 182 -14.77 -7.40 12.24
CA VAL A 182 -14.41 -6.55 11.08
C VAL A 182 -15.33 -6.84 9.89
N GLU A 183 -15.80 -8.07 9.74
CA GLU A 183 -16.67 -8.45 8.63
C GLU A 183 -18.08 -7.85 8.75
N ARG A 184 -18.43 -7.32 9.93
CA ARG A 184 -19.68 -6.59 10.18
C ARG A 184 -19.54 -5.08 10.04
N TRP A 185 -18.36 -4.57 9.65
CA TRP A 185 -18.22 -3.15 9.34
C TRP A 185 -19.03 -2.83 8.09
N SER A 186 -19.73 -1.69 8.11
CA SER A 186 -20.65 -1.33 7.03
C SER A 186 -20.31 0.04 6.46
N VAL A 187 -20.30 0.13 5.13
CA VAL A 187 -20.14 1.42 4.43
C VAL A 187 -21.45 2.19 4.52
N LEU A 188 -21.41 3.38 5.10
CA LEU A 188 -22.56 4.27 5.27
C LEU A 188 -22.74 5.23 4.08
N ASP A 189 -21.63 5.75 3.56
CA ASP A 189 -21.65 6.67 2.41
C ASP A 189 -20.36 6.52 1.58
N ARG A 190 -20.43 6.89 0.30
CA ARG A 190 -19.33 6.84 -0.66
C ARG A 190 -19.31 8.10 -1.51
N LEU A 191 -18.14 8.72 -1.60
CA LEU A 191 -17.95 9.90 -2.43
C LEU A 191 -16.76 9.71 -3.37
N PRO A 192 -17.00 9.64 -4.69
CA PRO A 192 -15.94 9.67 -5.68
C PRO A 192 -15.11 10.94 -5.58
N LEU A 193 -13.80 10.83 -5.77
CA LEU A 193 -12.90 11.96 -5.95
C LEU A 193 -12.87 12.29 -7.46
N ALA A 194 -13.93 12.93 -7.93
CA ALA A 194 -13.98 13.45 -9.30
C ALA A 194 -13.25 14.79 -9.38
N ARG A 195 -12.66 15.11 -10.53
CA ARG A 195 -12.30 16.50 -10.82
C ARG A 195 -13.61 17.23 -11.08
N SER A 196 -13.84 18.35 -10.40
CA SER A 196 -14.93 19.24 -10.79
C SER A 196 -14.78 19.57 -12.28
N SER A 197 -15.77 19.18 -13.09
CA SER A 197 -15.80 19.46 -14.53
C SER A 197 -16.16 20.92 -14.83
N LEU A 198 -16.44 21.72 -13.79
CA LEU A 198 -16.73 23.13 -13.96
C LEU A 198 -15.43 23.85 -14.38
N PRO A 199 -15.43 24.54 -15.54
CA PRO A 199 -14.35 25.44 -15.89
C PRO A 199 -14.10 26.40 -14.73
N PRO A 200 -12.84 26.78 -14.42
CA PRO A 200 -12.61 27.86 -13.48
C PRO A 200 -13.44 29.04 -13.95
N ALA A 201 -14.35 29.52 -13.10
CA ALA A 201 -15.17 30.68 -13.42
C ALA A 201 -14.20 31.75 -13.91
N ARG A 202 -14.34 32.17 -15.18
CA ARG A 202 -13.58 33.29 -15.71
C ARG A 202 -13.91 34.45 -14.78
N THR A 203 -12.99 34.79 -13.90
CA THR A 203 -13.02 36.04 -13.17
C THR A 203 -12.94 37.09 -14.25
N GLY A 204 -14.10 37.58 -14.67
CA GLY A 204 -14.25 38.66 -15.60
C GLY A 204 -13.59 39.86 -14.96
N ASP A 205 -12.36 40.10 -15.38
CA ASP A 205 -11.64 41.33 -15.14
C ASP A 205 -12.29 42.39 -16.03
N THR A 206 -13.39 42.97 -15.54
CA THR A 206 -13.91 44.23 -16.06
C THR A 206 -13.05 45.37 -15.51
N GLY A 207 -11.78 45.36 -15.89
CA GLY A 207 -10.86 46.49 -15.78
C GLY A 207 -10.80 47.20 -17.12
N ALA A 208 -11.83 47.99 -17.43
CA ALA A 208 -11.76 48.97 -18.50
C ALA A 208 -10.76 50.07 -18.08
N ALA A 209 -9.55 50.03 -18.64
CA ALA A 209 -8.63 51.15 -18.61
C ALA A 209 -8.24 51.49 -20.05
N ASN A 210 -8.68 52.68 -20.47
CA ASN A 210 -8.39 53.31 -21.75
C ASN A 210 -6.88 53.29 -22.05
N TYR A 211 -6.48 52.65 -23.14
CA TYR A 211 -5.21 52.91 -23.80
C TYR A 211 -5.47 53.79 -25.01
N GLN A 212 -5.00 55.03 -24.87
CA GLN A 212 -4.97 56.04 -25.91
C GLN A 212 -3.77 55.76 -26.82
N GLU A 213 -4.02 55.80 -28.13
CA GLU A 213 -3.03 55.64 -29.19
C GLU A 213 -1.93 56.71 -29.07
N ASP A 214 -0.67 56.27 -29.17
CA ASP A 214 0.39 57.05 -29.80
C ASP A 214 1.43 56.06 -30.38
N ALA A 215 1.41 55.93 -31.70
CA ALA A 215 2.59 55.57 -32.50
C ALA A 215 3.52 56.81 -32.58
N PRO A 216 4.80 56.76 -33.01
CA PRO A 216 5.43 55.75 -33.88
C PRO A 216 6.92 55.43 -33.54
N VAL A 217 7.54 54.56 -34.34
CA VAL A 217 8.76 54.83 -35.15
C VAL A 217 9.50 53.52 -35.49
N LEU A 218 9.72 53.36 -36.79
CA LEU A 218 10.53 52.35 -37.46
C LEU A 218 11.97 52.26 -36.96
N HIS A 219 12.51 51.05 -36.82
CA HIS A 219 13.83 50.75 -37.37
C HIS A 219 13.97 49.29 -37.83
N ARG A 220 14.23 49.15 -39.13
CA ARG A 220 14.81 47.99 -39.82
C ARG A 220 16.10 47.52 -39.14
N ARG A 221 16.28 46.20 -38.99
CA ARG A 221 17.47 45.51 -39.52
C ARG A 221 17.25 44.01 -39.67
N ALA A 222 17.59 43.52 -40.86
CA ALA A 222 17.66 42.12 -41.24
C ALA A 222 18.94 41.45 -40.68
N THR A 223 18.93 40.12 -40.53
CA THR A 223 19.78 39.18 -41.29
C THR A 223 19.45 37.72 -40.98
N ALA A 224 19.60 36.89 -42.00
CA ALA A 224 19.39 35.44 -42.07
C ALA A 224 20.53 34.61 -41.43
N ASN A 225 20.25 33.32 -41.18
CA ASN A 225 21.08 32.12 -41.48
C ASN A 225 20.51 30.92 -40.67
N GLN A 226 19.88 29.92 -41.32
CA GLN A 226 20.48 28.68 -41.84
C GLN A 226 21.45 27.97 -40.88
N ALA A 227 21.04 26.80 -40.35
CA ALA A 227 21.68 25.49 -40.53
C ALA A 227 21.22 24.47 -39.44
N SER A 228 20.67 23.34 -39.87
CA SER A 228 20.89 22.01 -39.25
C SER A 228 22.03 21.33 -40.03
N PRO A 229 22.50 20.08 -39.76
CA PRO A 229 22.22 19.11 -38.68
C PRO A 229 23.52 18.45 -38.10
N SER A 230 23.41 17.57 -37.09
CA SER A 230 24.17 16.30 -37.02
C SER A 230 23.88 15.48 -35.76
N THR A 231 23.41 14.25 -35.99
CA THR A 231 23.47 13.06 -35.13
C THR A 231 24.90 12.68 -34.74
N PRO A 232 25.10 11.98 -33.61
CA PRO A 232 25.94 10.78 -33.68
C PRO A 232 25.45 9.56 -32.86
N ARG A 233 25.46 8.43 -33.57
CA ARG A 233 26.04 7.11 -33.27
C ARG A 233 25.67 6.34 -32.00
N ASP A 234 25.06 5.18 -32.28
CA ASP A 234 25.09 3.93 -31.54
C ASP A 234 26.48 3.54 -31.01
N LEU A 235 26.53 3.14 -29.74
CA LEU A 235 27.59 2.33 -29.15
C LEU A 235 26.97 1.09 -28.51
N HIS A 236 27.04 -0.02 -29.23
CA HIS A 236 26.82 -1.37 -28.70
C HIS A 236 27.95 -1.72 -27.73
N HIS A 237 27.66 -1.77 -26.43
CA HIS A 237 28.53 -2.42 -25.44
C HIS A 237 28.07 -3.86 -25.21
N HIS A 238 28.81 -4.81 -25.78
CA HIS A 238 28.77 -6.21 -25.38
C HIS A 238 29.39 -6.36 -23.98
N PHE A 239 28.54 -6.65 -22.99
CA PHE A 239 28.99 -7.09 -21.66
C PHE A 239 29.22 -8.61 -21.70
N ARG A 240 30.45 -9.02 -21.42
CA ARG A 240 30.88 -10.40 -21.18
C ARG A 240 31.12 -10.55 -19.67
N PRO A 241 30.43 -11.42 -18.93
CA PRO A 241 30.72 -11.64 -17.52
C PRO A 241 31.99 -12.49 -17.34
N PRO A 242 32.86 -12.19 -16.37
CA PRO A 242 33.97 -13.05 -15.99
C PRO A 242 33.49 -14.24 -15.14
N ALA A 243 34.22 -15.35 -15.26
CA ALA A 243 34.01 -16.59 -14.53
C ALA A 243 34.25 -16.41 -13.02
N ILE A 244 33.43 -17.10 -12.22
CA ILE A 244 33.57 -17.17 -10.76
C ILE A 244 34.54 -18.32 -10.45
N GLU A 245 35.73 -17.98 -9.94
CA GLU A 245 36.65 -18.92 -9.30
C GLU A 245 36.25 -19.12 -7.83
N ASN A 246 36.08 -20.37 -7.44
CA ASN A 246 35.83 -20.80 -6.06
C ASN A 246 37.15 -20.77 -5.27
N GLY A 247 37.35 -19.72 -4.48
CA GLY A 247 38.43 -19.62 -3.50
C GLY A 247 37.95 -19.96 -2.09
N ALA A 248 38.34 -21.13 -1.58
CA ALA A 248 38.21 -21.51 -0.18
C ALA A 248 39.19 -20.67 0.68
N VAL A 249 38.72 -20.14 1.81
CA VAL A 249 39.61 -19.50 2.80
C VAL A 249 39.28 -20.01 4.20
N SER A 250 40.34 -20.55 4.82
CA SER A 250 40.45 -21.06 6.18
C SER A 250 40.10 -20.04 7.26
N ALA A 251 39.57 -20.58 8.35
CA ALA A 251 39.33 -19.92 9.63
C ALA A 251 40.64 -19.54 10.35
N THR A 252 40.67 -18.33 10.92
CA THR A 252 41.54 -18.00 12.05
C THR A 252 40.74 -17.28 13.13
N SER A 253 40.91 -17.77 14.35
CA SER A 253 40.27 -17.32 15.58
C SER A 253 40.86 -15.99 16.07
N ALA A 254 39.99 -15.08 16.51
CA ALA A 254 40.32 -14.04 17.49
C ALA A 254 39.07 -13.69 18.31
N SER A 255 39.18 -13.90 19.61
CA SER A 255 38.27 -13.53 20.68
C SER A 255 38.23 -12.02 20.89
N ILE A 256 37.04 -11.42 21.11
CA ILE A 256 36.79 -10.25 21.98
C ILE A 256 35.26 -10.00 22.14
N SER A 257 34.88 -9.80 23.41
CA SER A 257 33.72 -9.07 23.98
C SER A 257 32.27 -9.53 23.76
N MET A 258 31.60 -9.75 24.90
CA MET A 258 30.18 -10.04 25.09
C MET A 258 29.28 -8.82 24.80
N ILE A 259 28.35 -9.00 23.85
CA ILE A 259 27.06 -8.28 23.77
C ILE A 259 26.03 -9.30 23.22
N PRO A 260 24.83 -9.46 23.81
CA PRO A 260 23.93 -10.55 23.44
C PRO A 260 23.23 -10.24 22.11
N HIS A 261 23.70 -10.88 21.04
CA HIS A 261 22.98 -11.00 19.77
C HIS A 261 22.13 -12.28 19.78
N TYR A 262 20.81 -12.13 19.62
CA TYR A 262 19.93 -13.24 19.27
C TYR A 262 20.26 -13.72 17.85
N GLN A 263 20.99 -14.84 17.74
CA GLN A 263 21.19 -15.54 16.48
C GLN A 263 19.99 -16.46 16.19
N TYR A 264 19.28 -16.14 15.11
CA TYR A 264 18.36 -17.04 14.43
C TYR A 264 19.16 -18.12 13.71
N GLY A 265 19.07 -19.36 14.18
CA GLY A 265 19.57 -20.54 13.48
C GLY A 265 18.65 -20.89 12.31
N TYR A 266 19.17 -20.80 11.08
CA TYR A 266 18.56 -21.39 9.90
C TYR A 266 18.78 -22.91 9.92
N TYR A 267 17.72 -23.69 10.10
CA TYR A 267 17.73 -25.11 9.76
C TYR A 267 17.35 -25.26 8.29
N ILE A 268 18.33 -25.58 7.45
CA ILE A 268 18.11 -26.11 6.10
C ILE A 268 17.93 -27.61 6.27
N ALA A 269 16.69 -28.11 6.20
CA ALA A 269 16.41 -29.53 6.10
C ALA A 269 16.55 -29.97 4.63
N ASN A 270 17.63 -30.69 4.35
CA ASN A 270 17.81 -31.47 3.13
C ASN A 270 16.84 -32.67 3.15
N THR A 271 15.85 -32.69 2.27
CA THR A 271 15.06 -33.90 1.97
C THR A 271 15.79 -34.72 0.92
N ALA A 272 16.39 -35.83 1.36
CA ALA A 272 16.83 -36.92 0.49
C ALA A 272 15.84 -38.11 0.56
N GLN A 273 15.73 -38.76 -0.59
CA GLN A 273 14.79 -39.80 -0.99
C GLN A 273 14.89 -41.15 -0.25
N SER A 274 13.73 -41.80 -0.18
CA SER A 274 13.43 -43.21 -0.51
C SER A 274 14.00 -44.36 0.33
N GLY A 275 13.10 -45.25 0.76
CA GLY A 275 13.39 -46.64 1.11
C GLY A 275 12.45 -47.25 2.16
N TYR A 276 11.51 -48.10 1.69
CA TYR A 276 10.76 -49.22 2.31
C TYR A 276 10.93 -49.48 3.83
N ILE A 277 9.91 -49.91 4.61
CA ILE A 277 9.28 -51.24 4.62
C ILE A 277 7.97 -51.19 5.45
N ALA A 278 7.03 -52.06 5.08
CA ALA A 278 5.73 -52.32 5.70
C ALA A 278 5.75 -52.77 7.17
N ALA A 279 4.74 -52.34 7.93
CA ALA A 279 4.18 -53.11 9.06
C ALA A 279 2.73 -52.67 9.32
N GLY A 280 1.81 -53.62 9.25
CA GLY A 280 0.37 -53.41 9.37
C GLY A 280 -0.09 -53.09 10.79
N TRP A 281 -1.24 -52.41 10.88
CA TRP A 281 -2.05 -52.28 12.08
C TRP A 281 -3.52 -52.56 11.75
N PRO A 282 -4.25 -53.27 12.61
CA PRO A 282 -5.59 -53.78 12.32
C PRO A 282 -6.68 -52.73 12.57
N ALA A 283 -7.81 -52.98 11.92
CA ALA A 283 -9.08 -52.30 12.11
C ALA A 283 -9.56 -52.34 13.57
N MET A 284 -10.11 -51.23 14.06
CA MET A 284 -11.06 -51.24 15.17
C MET A 284 -12.22 -50.26 14.92
N HIS A 285 -13.37 -50.89 14.71
CA HIS A 285 -14.71 -50.59 15.20
C HIS A 285 -15.12 -49.13 15.54
N VAL A 286 -16.03 -48.65 14.69
CA VAL A 286 -17.33 -48.04 14.99
C VAL A 286 -17.78 -48.07 16.46
N TYR A 287 -18.07 -46.89 17.01
CA TYR A 287 -19.18 -46.71 17.96
C TYR A 287 -19.90 -45.40 17.64
N ASN A 288 -21.17 -45.55 17.23
CA ASN A 288 -22.20 -44.52 17.32
C ASN A 288 -22.69 -44.46 18.76
N TYR A 289 -22.80 -43.27 19.35
CA TYR A 289 -23.79 -42.98 20.39
C TYR A 289 -24.27 -41.52 20.21
N TYR A 290 -25.59 -41.42 20.03
CA TYR A 290 -26.55 -40.30 20.16
C TYR A 290 -26.04 -38.86 20.24
#